data_AF-G2DBM1-F1
#
_entry.id   AF-G2DBM1-F1
#
_cell.length_a   1.000
_cell.length_b   1.000
_cell.length_c   1.000
_cell.angle_alpha   90.00
_cell.angle_beta   90.00
_cell.angle_gamma   90.00
#
_symmetry.space_group_name_H-M   'P 1'
#
loop_
_entity.id
_entity.type
_entity.pdbx_description
1 polymer ?
#
loop_
_entity_poly.entity_id
_entity_poly.type
_entity_poly.pdbx_seq_one_letter_code
_entity_poly.pdbx_strand_id
1 'polypeptide(L)'
;MRAASSRVMMESLWEAGASVRVYDPVAMEEAGRIYGERDELTFCESAQDALQGAEALIIMTEWTQFRSPDFDSIKETLGSPAVFDGRNMFEPETVTRAG
;
A
#
# COMPACT_ATOMS: atom_id res chain seq x y z
N MET A 1 9.49 0.98 12.20
CA MET A 1 9.94 1.88 11.12
C MET A 1 11.45 2.15 11.03
N ARG A 2 12.32 1.65 11.93
CA ARG A 2 13.76 2.02 11.92
C ARG A 2 14.49 1.69 10.60
N ALA A 3 14.40 0.45 10.12
CA ALA A 3 15.00 -0.01 8.86
C ALA A 3 13.94 -0.71 8.00
N ALA A 4 12.74 -0.15 7.95
CA ALA A 4 11.61 -0.77 7.26
C ALA A 4 11.77 -0.64 5.73
N SER A 5 11.59 -1.74 5.00
CA SER A 5 11.63 -1.74 3.52
C SER A 5 10.56 -0.83 2.91
N SER A 6 9.45 -0.59 3.62
CA SER A 6 8.42 0.37 3.20
C SER A 6 8.98 1.78 3.05
N ARG A 7 9.94 2.20 3.88
CA ARG A 7 10.57 3.52 3.79
C ARG A 7 11.32 3.72 2.48
N VAL A 8 12.18 2.75 2.15
CA VAL A 8 12.95 2.75 0.91
C VAL A 8 12.01 2.81 -0.29
N MET A 9 10.93 2.02 -0.27
CA MET A 9 9.96 2.03 -1.37
C MET A 9 9.22 3.35 -1.51
N MET A 10 8.72 3.92 -0.42
CA MET A 10 8.06 5.24 -0.47
C MET A 10 9.02 6.31 -0.99
N GLU A 11 10.26 6.32 -0.50
CA GLU A 11 11.30 7.26 -0.91
C GLU A 11 11.61 7.14 -2.40
N SER A 12 11.77 5.92 -2.92
CA SER A 12 11.99 5.70 -4.35
C SER A 12 10.77 6.07 -5.22
N LEU A 13 9.55 5.89 -4.72
CA LEU A 13 8.32 6.30 -5.43
C LEU A 13 8.23 7.83 -5.51
N TRP A 14 8.54 8.54 -4.42
CA TRP A 14 8.59 10.00 -4.43
C TRP A 14 9.68 10.53 -5.34
N GLU A 15 10.88 9.92 -5.36
CA GLU A 15 11.95 10.28 -6.30
C GLU A 15 11.54 10.11 -7.77
N ALA A 16 10.65 9.14 -8.05
CA ALA A 16 10.06 8.94 -9.37
C ALA A 16 8.86 9.87 -9.67
N GLY A 17 8.49 10.76 -8.74
CA GLY A 17 7.39 11.72 -8.90
C GLY A 17 5.99 11.16 -8.60
N ALA A 18 5.89 10.01 -7.94
CA ALA A 18 4.61 9.44 -7.52
C ALA A 18 4.16 10.00 -6.16
N SER A 19 2.83 10.06 -5.95
CA SER A 19 2.24 10.25 -4.62
C SER A 19 1.94 8.91 -3.97
N VAL A 20 2.09 8.84 -2.65
CA VAL A 20 1.92 7.61 -1.89
C VAL A 20 0.79 7.78 -0.88
N ARG A 21 -0.16 6.84 -0.89
CA ARG A 21 -1.17 6.66 0.16
C ARG A 21 -0.73 5.48 1.02
N VAL A 22 -0.68 5.63 2.34
CA VAL A 22 -0.19 4.58 3.23
C VAL A 22 -1.17 4.25 4.34
N TYR A 23 -1.19 2.97 4.70
CA TYR A 23 -1.86 2.47 5.89
C TYR A 23 -1.02 1.37 6.52
N ASP A 24 -0.83 1.45 7.84
CA ASP A 24 -0.30 0.38 8.67
C ASP A 24 -1.13 0.34 9.97
N PRO A 25 -1.60 -0.83 10.43
CA PRO A 25 -2.42 -0.90 11.65
C PRO A 25 -1.69 -0.48 12.93
N VAL A 26 -0.36 -0.36 12.93
CA VAL A 26 0.44 -0.09 14.15
C VAL A 26 1.41 1.08 13.96
N ALA A 27 1.96 1.27 12.77
CA ALA A 27 3.11 2.14 12.54
C ALA A 27 2.77 3.55 12.05
N MET A 28 1.50 3.92 11.94
CA MET A 28 1.09 5.21 11.35
C MET A 28 1.57 6.43 12.13
N GLU A 29 1.50 6.37 13.46
CA GLU A 29 2.02 7.46 14.31
C GLU A 29 3.54 7.63 14.10
N GLU A 30 4.29 6.53 14.11
CA GLU A 30 5.74 6.56 13.92
C GLU A 30 6.12 6.99 12.50
N ALA A 31 5.37 6.57 11.48
CA ALA A 31 5.55 7.02 10.11
C ALA A 31 5.30 8.54 9.99
N GLY A 32 4.26 9.06 10.64
CA GLY A 32 3.96 10.48 10.74
C GLY A 32 5.08 11.27 11.43
N ARG A 33 5.66 10.74 12.53
CA ARG A 33 6.81 11.37 13.19
C ARG A 33 8.06 11.45 12.30
N ILE A 34 8.28 10.45 11.45
CA ILE A 34 9.45 10.38 10.56
C ILE A 34 9.29 11.30 9.35
N TYR A 35 8.12 11.29 8.71
CA TYR A 35 7.92 11.98 7.42
C TYR A 35 7.18 13.31 7.51
N GLY A 36 6.46 13.57 8.61
CA GLY A 36 5.66 14.77 8.78
C GLY A 36 4.57 14.91 7.72
N GLU A 37 4.14 16.15 7.51
CA GLU A 37 3.24 16.52 6.43
C GLU A 37 4.03 16.67 5.12
N ARG A 38 3.50 16.09 4.04
CA ARG A 38 4.05 16.21 2.69
C ARG A 38 2.93 16.19 1.67
N ASP A 39 3.09 16.93 0.58
CA ASP A 39 2.09 16.99 -0.50
C ASP A 39 1.92 15.64 -1.20
N GLU A 40 2.99 14.83 -1.27
CA GLU A 40 3.00 13.54 -1.95
C GLU A 40 2.75 12.34 -1.00
N LEU A 41 2.34 12.58 0.25
CA LEU A 41 2.06 11.53 1.24
C LEU A 41 0.69 11.73 1.89
N THR A 42 -0.18 10.73 1.74
CA THR A 42 -1.45 10.65 2.46
C THR A 42 -1.41 9.51 3.46
N PHE A 43 -1.63 9.82 4.74
CA PHE A 43 -1.86 8.84 5.78
C PHE A 43 -3.34 8.46 5.81
N CYS A 44 -3.66 7.20 5.53
CA CYS A 44 -5.02 6.69 5.43
C CYS A 44 -5.48 6.04 6.73
N GLU A 45 -6.78 6.07 7.02
CA GLU A 45 -7.34 5.51 8.25
C GLU A 45 -7.60 3.99 8.16
N SER A 46 -7.62 3.45 6.94
CA SER A 46 -7.86 2.04 6.67
C SER A 46 -7.16 1.57 5.40
N ALA A 47 -7.09 0.24 5.22
CA ALA A 47 -6.56 -0.36 3.99
C ALA A 47 -7.41 0.02 2.77
N GLN A 48 -8.72 0.09 2.93
CA GLN A 48 -9.67 0.46 1.88
C GLN A 48 -9.52 1.93 1.47
N ASP A 49 -9.28 2.83 2.42
CA ASP A 49 -9.01 4.24 2.15
C ASP A 49 -7.68 4.44 1.39
N ALA A 50 -6.67 3.60 1.67
CA ALA A 50 -5.41 3.63 0.93
C ALA A 50 -5.57 3.30 -0.57
N LEU A 51 -6.61 2.57 -0.95
CA LEU A 51 -6.90 2.23 -2.35
C LEU A 51 -7.58 3.37 -3.12
N GLN A 52 -8.28 4.29 -2.44
CA GLN A 52 -9.11 5.29 -3.08
C GLN A 52 -8.28 6.25 -3.96
N GLY A 53 -8.50 6.20 -5.28
CA GLY A 53 -7.77 7.01 -6.25
C GLY A 53 -6.30 6.61 -6.45
N ALA A 54 -5.91 5.41 -5.99
CA ALA A 54 -4.59 4.86 -6.25
C ALA A 54 -4.53 4.14 -7.61
N GLU A 55 -3.36 4.18 -8.25
CA GLU A 55 -3.09 3.47 -9.52
C GLU A 55 -2.55 2.06 -9.33
N ALA A 56 -2.08 1.71 -8.14
CA ALA A 56 -1.55 0.39 -7.84
C ALA A 56 -1.58 0.12 -6.33
N LEU A 57 -1.63 -1.16 -5.95
CA LEU A 57 -1.46 -1.61 -4.56
C LEU A 57 -0.08 -2.24 -4.38
N ILE A 58 0.61 -1.88 -3.30
CA ILE A 58 1.87 -2.54 -2.91
C ILE A 58 1.81 -3.02 -1.47
N ILE A 59 2.03 -4.30 -1.25
CA ILE A 59 2.07 -4.92 0.08
C ILE A 59 3.51 -4.98 0.57
N MET A 60 3.78 -4.26 1.67
CA MET A 60 5.12 -4.15 2.26
C MET A 60 5.25 -4.77 3.66
N THR A 61 4.14 -5.18 4.28
CA THR A 61 4.13 -5.80 5.60
C THR A 61 3.00 -6.82 5.69
N GLU A 62 3.30 -8.00 6.22
CA GLU A 62 2.47 -9.19 6.22
C GLU A 62 1.43 -9.24 7.36
N TRP A 63 0.77 -8.12 7.61
CA TRP A 63 -0.29 -8.04 8.62
C TRP A 63 -1.45 -8.99 8.29
N THR A 64 -1.93 -9.73 9.29
CA THR A 64 -2.99 -10.74 9.12
C THR A 64 -4.25 -10.18 8.47
N GLN A 65 -4.60 -8.92 8.75
CA GLN A 65 -5.78 -8.27 8.15
C GLN A 65 -5.71 -8.15 6.62
N PHE A 66 -4.52 -8.23 6.01
CA PHE A 66 -4.35 -8.16 4.56
C PHE A 66 -4.38 -9.54 3.89
N ARG A 67 -4.43 -10.64 4.64
CA ARG A 67 -4.30 -12.02 4.10
C ARG A 67 -5.53 -12.53 3.34
N SER A 68 -6.67 -11.89 3.49
CA SER A 68 -7.92 -12.30 2.83
C SER A 68 -8.57 -11.08 2.19
N PRO A 69 -7.92 -10.49 1.17
CA PRO A 69 -8.45 -9.32 0.50
C PRO A 69 -9.66 -9.69 -0.36
N ASP A 70 -10.56 -8.72 -0.53
CA ASP A 70 -11.57 -8.74 -1.58
C ASP A 70 -10.95 -8.16 -2.85
N PHE A 71 -10.48 -9.04 -3.74
CA PHE A 71 -9.82 -8.61 -4.97
C PHE A 71 -10.78 -7.95 -5.97
N ASP A 72 -12.07 -8.29 -5.94
CA ASP A 72 -13.07 -7.64 -6.79
C ASP A 72 -13.21 -6.18 -6.35
N SER A 73 -13.32 -5.93 -5.04
CA SER A 73 -13.35 -4.56 -4.50
C SER A 73 -12.06 -3.78 -4.76
N ILE A 74 -10.89 -4.42 -4.64
CA ILE A 74 -9.60 -3.78 -4.96
C ILE A 74 -9.57 -3.35 -6.43
N LYS A 75 -9.97 -4.25 -7.34
CA LYS A 75 -9.99 -3.99 -8.78
C LYS A 75 -10.94 -2.85 -9.15
N GLU A 76 -12.12 -2.79 -8.54
CA GLU A 76 -13.09 -1.72 -8.78
C GLU A 76 -12.61 -0.36 -8.27
N THR A 77 -11.74 -0.35 -7.27
CA THR A 77 -11.26 0.88 -6.62
C THR A 77 -10.01 1.46 -7.28
N LEU A 78 -9.08 0.61 -7.73
CA LEU A 78 -7.83 1.05 -8.35
C LEU A 78 -8.03 1.56 -9.79
N GLY A 79 -7.32 2.63 -10.16
CA GLY A 79 -7.30 3.15 -11.54
C GLY A 79 -6.68 2.16 -12.53
N SER A 80 -5.61 1.48 -12.09
CA SER A 80 -5.04 0.31 -12.74
C SER A 80 -4.95 -0.82 -11.69
N PRO A 81 -5.53 -2.02 -11.93
CA PRO A 81 -5.57 -3.07 -10.91
C PRO A 81 -4.23 -3.81 -10.74
N ALA A 82 -3.11 -3.08 -10.73
CA ALA A 82 -1.79 -3.64 -10.52
C ALA A 82 -1.54 -3.87 -9.03
N VAL A 83 -1.24 -5.13 -8.66
CA VAL A 83 -0.90 -5.53 -7.29
C VAL A 83 0.54 -6.03 -7.24
N PHE A 84 1.35 -5.41 -6.38
CA PHE A 84 2.72 -5.83 -6.09
C PHE A 84 2.79 -6.39 -4.67
N ASP A 85 2.99 -7.69 -4.56
CA ASP A 85 3.08 -8.37 -3.27
C ASP A 85 4.55 -8.60 -2.87
N GLY A 86 5.11 -7.67 -2.08
CA GLY A 86 6.48 -7.77 -1.56
C GLY A 86 6.66 -8.76 -0.40
N ARG A 87 5.61 -9.50 -0.05
CA ARG A 87 5.56 -10.42 1.10
C ARG A 87 5.07 -11.82 0.76
N ASN A 88 4.75 -12.08 -0.51
CA ASN A 88 4.22 -13.36 -0.99
C ASN A 88 3.02 -13.85 -0.13
N MET A 89 2.10 -12.94 0.17
CA MET A 89 0.85 -13.20 0.87
C MET A 89 -0.21 -13.84 -0.03
N PHE A 90 -0.17 -13.55 -1.33
CA PHE A 90 -1.21 -13.96 -2.28
C PHE A 90 -0.70 -15.04 -3.23
N GLU A 91 -1.58 -15.98 -3.57
CA GLU A 91 -1.34 -16.95 -4.64
C GLU A 91 -1.43 -16.23 -5.99
N PRO A 92 -0.37 -16.23 -6.84
CA PRO A 92 -0.37 -15.51 -8.11
C PRO A 92 -1.56 -15.84 -9.03
N GLU A 93 -2.01 -17.10 -9.04
CA GLU A 93 -3.19 -17.51 -9.81
C GLU A 93 -4.48 -16.84 -9.31
N THR A 94 -4.61 -16.63 -7.99
CA THR A 94 -5.78 -15.97 -7.40
C THR A 94 -5.85 -14.52 -7.82
N VAL A 95 -4.72 -13.81 -7.75
CA VAL A 95 -4.63 -12.40 -8.16
C VAL A 95 -4.89 -12.27 -9.66
N THR A 96 -4.24 -13.09 -10.48
CA THR A 96 -4.39 -13.06 -11.95
C THR A 96 -5.83 -13.36 -12.39
N ARG A 97 -6.53 -14.25 -11.68
CA ARG A 97 -7.93 -14.60 -12.00
C ARG A 97 -8.91 -13.46 -11.64
N ALA A 98 -8.60 -12.64 -10.65
CA ALA A 98 -9.39 -11.44 -10.35
C ALA A 98 -9.27 -10.39 -11.47
N GLY A 99 -8.20 -10.46 -12.27
CA GLY A 99 -7.94 -9.66 -13.46
C GLY A 99 -7.34 -8.31 -13.11
#